data_AF-A0AAP1RD80-F1
#
_entry.id   AF-A0AAP1RD80-F1
#
_cell.length_a   1.000
_cell.length_b   1.000
_cell.length_c   1.000
_cell.angle_alpha   90.00
_cell.angle_beta   90.00
_cell.angle_gamma   90.00
#
_symmetry.space_group_name_H-M   'P 1'
#
loop_
_entity.id
_entity.type
_entity.pdbx_description
1 polymer ?
#
loop_
_entity_poly.entity_id
_entity_poly.type
_entity_poly.pdbx_seq_one_letter_code
_entity_poly.pdbx_strand_id
1 'polypeptide(L)'
;PAPWLNELAGICASSFGSDYLAAYAMPAGWTFKFMGRGIGPELAAHAYSTLHHQLVAARSGHVAQQKRCKLSTKRRRSKLFVEGWLLAVRSLVRDFAGRPDESTQAAIMDYLELHHPE
;
A
#
# COMPACT_ATOMS: atom_id res chain seq x y z
N PRO A 1 9.71 -3.82 -13.11
CA PRO A 1 9.52 -2.52 -12.42
C PRO A 1 10.69 -2.22 -11.47
N ALA A 2 10.83 -0.97 -11.00
CA ALA A 2 11.74 -0.69 -9.88
C ALA A 2 11.34 -1.53 -8.65
N PRO A 3 12.28 -2.06 -7.85
CA PRO A 3 11.96 -2.99 -6.76
C PRO A 3 10.90 -2.48 -5.78
N TRP A 4 10.96 -1.19 -5.43
CA TRP A 4 10.02 -0.55 -4.51
C TRP A 4 8.57 -0.51 -5.01
N LEU A 5 8.34 -0.53 -6.33
CA LEU A 5 6.98 -0.60 -6.90
C LEU A 5 6.35 -1.96 -6.64
N ASN A 6 7.12 -3.04 -6.81
CA ASN A 6 6.66 -4.38 -6.48
C ASN A 6 6.41 -4.52 -4.97
N GLU A 7 7.31 -3.98 -4.14
CA GLU A 7 7.15 -4.04 -2.69
C GLU A 7 5.88 -3.30 -2.23
N LEU A 8 5.59 -2.13 -2.80
CA LEU A 8 4.36 -1.39 -2.51
C LEU A 8 3.12 -2.18 -2.96
N ALA A 9 3.14 -2.77 -4.15
CA ALA A 9 2.03 -3.60 -4.64
C ALA A 9 1.81 -4.82 -3.74
N GLY A 10 2.87 -5.49 -3.31
CA GLY A 10 2.80 -6.62 -2.38
C GLY A 10 2.24 -6.25 -1.01
N ILE A 11 2.60 -5.08 -0.48
CA ILE A 11 2.01 -4.56 0.77
C ILE A 11 0.50 -4.39 0.63
N CYS A 12 0.04 -3.76 -0.46
CA CYS A 12 -1.39 -3.53 -0.68
C CYS A 12 -2.14 -4.86 -0.89
N ALA A 13 -1.63 -5.73 -1.76
CA ALA A 13 -2.23 -7.01 -2.08
C ALA A 13 -2.40 -7.88 -0.82
N SER A 14 -1.31 -8.09 -0.08
CA SER A 14 -1.33 -8.90 1.14
C SER A 14 -2.26 -8.35 2.23
N SER A 15 -2.36 -7.03 2.37
CA SER A 15 -3.21 -6.42 3.39
C SER A 15 -4.71 -6.60 3.11
N PHE A 16 -5.12 -6.61 1.85
CA PHE A 16 -6.52 -6.76 1.44
C PHE A 16 -6.85 -8.18 0.93
N GLY A 17 -6.08 -9.19 1.31
CA GLY A 17 -6.34 -10.59 0.95
C GLY A 17 -6.39 -10.84 -0.57
N SER A 18 -5.58 -10.09 -1.32
CA SER A 18 -5.52 -10.13 -2.77
C SER A 18 -4.11 -10.50 -3.24
N ASP A 19 -4.01 -10.89 -4.51
CA ASP A 19 -2.77 -11.05 -5.25
C ASP A 19 -2.63 -9.97 -6.31
N TYR A 20 -1.45 -9.87 -6.92
CA TYR A 20 -1.21 -8.90 -8.00
C TYR A 20 -0.34 -9.46 -9.12
N LEU A 21 -0.52 -8.89 -10.31
CA LEU A 21 0.31 -9.12 -11.49
C LEU A 21 0.91 -7.79 -11.95
N ALA A 22 2.22 -7.77 -12.14
CA ALA A 22 2.91 -6.67 -12.81
C ALA A 22 2.97 -6.94 -14.31
N ALA A 23 2.39 -6.05 -15.12
CA ALA A 23 2.40 -6.12 -16.56
C ALA A 23 3.09 -4.89 -17.15
N TYR A 24 3.97 -5.10 -18.13
CA TYR A 24 4.60 -4.02 -18.88
C TYR A 24 3.91 -3.89 -20.24
N ALA A 25 3.42 -2.70 -20.55
CA ALA A 25 2.82 -2.40 -21.85
C ALA A 25 3.31 -1.05 -22.35
N MET A 26 3.75 -0.98 -23.61
CA MET A 26 4.06 0.30 -24.25
C MET A 26 2.78 0.94 -24.79
N PRO A 27 2.59 2.28 -24.66
CA PRO A 27 3.49 3.26 -24.07
C PRO A 27 3.31 3.48 -22.55
N ALA A 28 2.36 2.79 -21.91
CA ALA A 28 1.94 3.03 -20.53
C ALA A 28 2.99 2.67 -19.45
N GLY A 29 3.98 1.85 -19.78
CA GLY A 29 5.00 1.37 -18.84
C GLY A 29 4.51 0.21 -17.96
N TRP A 30 4.96 0.18 -16.71
CA TRP A 30 4.57 -0.84 -15.74
C TRP A 30 3.20 -0.53 -15.13
N THR A 31 2.33 -1.52 -15.15
CA THR A 31 1.00 -1.50 -14.54
C THR A 31 0.85 -2.66 -13.57
N PHE A 32 0.05 -2.48 -12.53
CA PHE A 32 -0.22 -3.50 -11.53
C PHE A 32 -1.71 -3.79 -11.54
N LYS A 33 -2.06 -5.06 -11.77
CA LYS A 33 -3.44 -5.55 -11.70
C LYS A 33 -3.62 -6.38 -10.45
N PHE A 34 -4.60 -6.04 -9.64
CA PHE A 34 -4.93 -6.76 -8.42
C PHE A 34 -6.06 -7.76 -8.69
N MET A 35 -5.98 -8.93 -8.08
CA MET A 35 -6.90 -10.05 -8.30
C MET A 35 -7.16 -10.77 -6.97
N GLY A 36 -8.37 -11.26 -6.76
CA GLY A 36 -8.80 -11.79 -5.47
C GLY A 36 -10.32 -11.90 -5.39
N ARG A 37 -10.85 -12.14 -4.18
CA ARG A 37 -12.29 -12.34 -3.95
C ARG A 37 -12.93 -11.08 -3.37
N GLY A 38 -14.19 -10.84 -3.72
CA GLY A 38 -14.97 -9.71 -3.22
C GLY A 38 -14.33 -8.36 -3.59
N ILE A 39 -14.37 -7.40 -2.67
CA ILE A 39 -13.89 -6.03 -2.87
C ILE A 39 -12.37 -5.86 -2.63
N GLY A 40 -11.69 -6.90 -2.11
CA GLY A 40 -10.25 -6.86 -1.79
C GLY A 40 -9.36 -6.31 -2.92
N PRO A 41 -9.51 -6.78 -4.16
CA PRO A 41 -8.68 -6.31 -5.28
C PRO A 41 -8.87 -4.82 -5.59
N GLU A 42 -10.10 -4.32 -5.46
CA GLU A 42 -10.42 -2.91 -5.70
C GLU A 42 -9.81 -2.04 -4.60
N LEU A 43 -9.94 -2.45 -3.33
CA LEU A 43 -9.29 -1.77 -2.20
C LEU A 43 -7.76 -1.76 -2.35
N ALA A 44 -7.17 -2.88 -2.75
CA ALA A 44 -5.72 -2.99 -2.97
C ALA A 44 -5.26 -2.06 -4.10
N ALA A 45 -5.98 -2.00 -5.21
CA ALA A 45 -5.68 -1.10 -6.32
C ALA A 45 -5.78 0.37 -5.91
N HIS A 46 -6.83 0.72 -5.15
CA HIS A 46 -7.03 2.08 -4.67
C HIS A 46 -5.94 2.52 -3.69
N ALA A 47 -5.61 1.65 -2.72
CA ALA A 47 -4.54 1.89 -1.77
C ALA A 47 -3.19 2.05 -2.46
N TYR A 48 -2.87 1.17 -3.42
CA TYR A 48 -1.65 1.24 -4.20
C TYR A 48 -1.52 2.57 -4.94
N SER A 49 -2.58 3.02 -5.63
CA SER A 49 -2.57 4.29 -6.37
C SER A 49 -2.29 5.50 -5.46
N THR A 50 -3.00 5.59 -4.34
CA THR A 50 -2.82 6.68 -3.37
C THR A 50 -1.42 6.65 -2.74
N LEU A 51 -0.98 5.49 -2.25
CA LEU A 51 0.33 5.34 -1.59
C LEU A 51 1.48 5.56 -2.57
N HIS A 52 1.32 5.18 -3.84
CA HIS A 52 2.32 5.44 -4.87
C HIS A 52 2.54 6.95 -5.05
N HIS A 53 1.46 7.72 -5.16
CA HIS A 53 1.56 9.19 -5.26
C HIS A 53 2.21 9.81 -4.01
N GLN A 54 1.83 9.34 -2.82
CA GLN A 54 2.42 9.81 -1.56
C GLN A 54 3.91 9.52 -1.48
N LEU A 55 4.35 8.30 -1.84
CA LEU A 55 5.76 7.92 -1.83
C LEU A 55 6.59 8.74 -2.82
N VAL A 56 6.08 8.95 -4.03
CA VAL A 56 6.76 9.77 -5.05
C VAL A 56 6.94 11.21 -4.55
N ALA A 57 5.89 11.81 -3.99
CA ALA A 57 5.94 13.16 -3.43
C ALA A 57 6.91 13.25 -2.24
N ALA A 58 6.80 12.33 -1.27
CA ALA A 58 7.63 12.28 -0.07
C ALA A 58 9.12 12.07 -0.42
N ARG A 59 9.41 11.17 -1.37
CA ARG A 59 10.76 10.92 -1.88
C ARG A 59 11.33 12.17 -2.55
N SER A 60 10.53 12.86 -3.37
CA SER A 60 10.94 14.09 -4.03
C SER A 60 11.30 15.18 -3.00
N GLY A 61 10.42 15.38 -2.01
CA GLY A 61 10.66 16.31 -0.90
C GLY A 61 11.92 15.98 -0.10
N HIS A 62 12.13 14.72 0.25
CA HIS A 62 13.33 14.27 0.96
C HIS A 62 14.61 14.55 0.15
N VAL A 63 14.59 14.26 -1.15
CA VAL A 63 15.73 14.48 -2.04
C VAL A 63 16.02 15.97 -2.25
N ALA A 64 14.99 16.82 -2.27
CA ALA A 64 15.13 18.27 -2.43
C ALA A 64 15.87 18.94 -1.25
N GLN A 65 15.74 18.39 -0.04
CA GLN A 65 16.43 18.89 1.15
C GLN A 65 17.95 18.65 1.11
N GLN A 66 18.43 17.73 0.26
CA GLN A 66 19.85 17.32 0.20
C GLN A 66 20.68 18.19 -0.76
N LYS A 67 20.89 19.46 -0.39
CA LYS A 67 21.51 20.47 -1.26
C LYS A 67 23.04 20.34 -1.46
N ARG A 68 23.76 19.75 -0.50
CA ARG A 68 25.24 19.72 -0.47
C ARG A 68 25.80 18.29 -0.41
N CYS A 69 25.37 17.41 -1.30
CA CYS A 69 25.89 16.04 -1.34
C CYS A 69 26.17 15.57 -2.76
N LYS A 70 27.12 14.63 -2.90
CA LYS A 70 27.40 13.97 -4.18
C LYS A 70 26.16 13.24 -4.68
N LEU A 71 26.00 13.13 -6.00
CA LEU A 71 24.86 12.45 -6.61
C LEU A 71 24.72 10.98 -6.13
N SER A 72 25.85 10.29 -5.93
CA SER A 72 25.87 8.92 -5.37
C SER A 72 25.27 8.86 -3.97
N THR A 73 25.64 9.80 -3.09
CA THR A 73 25.08 9.95 -1.74
C THR A 73 23.59 10.25 -1.81
N LYS A 74 23.17 11.16 -2.70
CA LYS A 74 21.76 11.53 -2.89
C LYS A 74 20.91 10.32 -3.29
N ARG A 75 21.39 9.52 -4.25
CA ARG A 75 20.73 8.28 -4.70
C ARG A 75 20.64 7.25 -3.58
N ARG A 76 21.73 7.03 -2.84
CA ARG A 76 21.74 6.09 -1.69
C ARG A 76 20.74 6.50 -0.61
N ARG A 77 20.73 7.77 -0.20
CA ARG A 77 19.80 8.29 0.81
C ARG A 77 18.34 8.22 0.33
N SER A 78 18.10 8.52 -0.95
CA SER A 78 16.78 8.36 -1.55
C SER A 78 16.28 6.92 -1.49
N LYS A 79 17.15 5.93 -1.74
CA LYS A 79 16.82 4.51 -1.63
C LYS A 79 16.44 4.13 -0.19
N LEU A 80 17.28 4.49 0.77
CA LEU A 80 17.03 4.24 2.19
C LEU A 80 15.72 4.89 2.68
N PHE A 81 15.43 6.10 2.21
CA PHE A 81 14.16 6.78 2.51
C PHE A 81 12.96 5.97 2.01
N VAL A 82 13.01 5.48 0.77
CA VAL A 82 11.93 4.66 0.20
C VAL A 82 11.75 3.36 0.98
N GLU A 83 12.84 2.68 1.34
CA GLU A 83 12.81 1.45 2.16
C GLU A 83 12.16 1.70 3.52
N GLY A 84 12.60 2.75 4.24
CA GLY A 84 12.01 3.13 5.53
C GLY A 84 10.53 3.53 5.43
N TRP A 85 10.16 4.25 4.37
CA TRP A 85 8.77 4.65 4.12
C TRP A 85 7.88 3.42 3.86
N LEU A 86 8.33 2.46 3.05
CA LEU A 86 7.60 1.23 2.77
C LEU A 86 7.43 0.35 4.02
N LEU A 87 8.45 0.27 4.88
CA LEU A 87 8.35 -0.43 6.16
C LEU A 87 7.28 0.18 7.07
N ALA A 88 7.23 1.52 7.16
CA ALA A 88 6.20 2.22 7.94
C ALA A 88 4.80 1.96 7.36
N VAL A 89 4.64 2.07 6.04
CA VAL A 89 3.36 1.83 5.37
C VAL A 89 2.90 0.39 5.50
N ARG A 90 3.81 -0.60 5.45
CA ARG A 90 3.47 -2.00 5.70
C ARG A 90 2.79 -2.18 7.06
N SER A 91 3.30 -1.54 8.12
CA SER A 91 2.66 -1.59 9.43
C SER A 91 1.29 -0.93 9.40
N LEU A 92 1.21 0.31 8.90
CA LEU A 92 -0.03 1.09 8.90
C LEU A 92 -1.16 0.42 8.12
N VAL A 93 -0.87 -0.09 6.92
CA VAL A 93 -1.90 -0.71 6.06
C VAL A 93 -2.33 -2.05 6.62
N ARG A 94 -1.41 -2.85 7.17
CA ARG A 94 -1.77 -4.10 7.86
C ARG A 94 -2.67 -3.83 9.06
N ASP A 95 -2.32 -2.85 9.88
CA ASP A 95 -3.08 -2.51 11.09
C ASP A 95 -4.47 -1.93 10.74
N PHE A 96 -4.57 -1.21 9.62
CA PHE A 96 -5.83 -0.71 9.07
C PHE A 96 -6.70 -1.82 8.51
N ALA A 97 -6.15 -2.68 7.64
CA ALA A 97 -6.91 -3.74 6.97
C ALA A 97 -7.35 -4.86 7.93
N GLY A 98 -6.65 -5.03 9.06
CA GLY A 98 -6.97 -6.01 10.09
C GLY A 98 -7.99 -5.56 11.15
N ARG A 99 -8.47 -4.30 11.14
CA ARG A 99 -9.48 -3.82 12.10
C ARG A 99 -10.87 -3.75 11.46
N PRO A 100 -11.83 -4.58 11.88
CA PRO A 100 -13.24 -4.20 11.78
C PRO A 100 -13.46 -2.96 12.64
N ASP A 101 -14.29 -2.01 12.20
CA ASP A 101 -14.66 -0.88 13.06
C ASP A 101 -15.63 -1.32 14.15
N GLU A 102 -15.65 -0.57 15.25
CA GLU A 102 -16.42 -0.88 16.45
C GLU A 102 -17.94 -0.89 16.21
N SER A 103 -18.42 -0.16 15.19
CA SER A 103 -19.83 -0.14 14.80
C SER A 103 -20.20 -1.29 13.86
N THR A 104 -19.27 -1.75 13.01
CA THR A 104 -19.39 -3.02 12.29
C THR A 104 -19.37 -4.17 13.29
N GLN A 105 -18.50 -4.10 14.30
CA GLN A 105 -18.54 -5.06 15.41
C GLN A 105 -19.85 -5.00 16.19
N ALA A 106 -20.36 -3.80 16.50
CA ALA A 106 -21.63 -3.64 17.21
C ALA A 106 -22.83 -4.08 16.36
N ALA A 107 -22.88 -3.76 15.07
CA ALA A 107 -23.94 -4.19 14.16
C ALA A 107 -23.88 -5.70 13.86
N ILE A 108 -22.68 -6.29 13.83
CA ILE A 108 -22.50 -7.75 13.84
C ILE A 108 -23.04 -8.33 15.14
N MET A 109 -22.74 -7.71 16.30
CA MET A 109 -23.25 -8.14 17.60
C MET A 109 -24.78 -8.04 17.70
N ASP A 110 -25.38 -6.89 17.35
CA ASP A 110 -26.83 -6.68 17.37
C ASP A 110 -27.55 -7.65 16.42
N TYR A 111 -26.98 -7.92 15.24
CA TYR A 111 -27.51 -8.92 14.31
C TYR A 111 -27.47 -10.34 14.91
N LEU A 112 -26.39 -10.70 15.59
CA LEU A 112 -26.24 -12.01 16.26
C LEU A 112 -27.23 -12.17 17.41
N GLU A 113 -27.44 -11.13 18.23
CA GLU A 113 -28.41 -11.14 19.33
C GLU A 113 -29.86 -11.33 18.84
N LEU A 114 -30.22 -10.71 17.71
CA LEU A 114 -31.58 -10.76 17.18
C LEU A 114 -31.94 -12.13 16.55
N HIS A 115 -30.96 -12.80 15.94
CA HIS A 115 -31.20 -14.01 15.14
C HIS A 115 -30.74 -15.32 15.80
N HIS A 116 -29.92 -15.25 16.87
CA HIS A 116 -29.45 -16.42 17.63
C HIS A 116 -29.39 -16.17 19.15
N PRO A 117 -30.53 -15.88 19.82
CA PRO A 117 -30.56 -15.81 21.28
C PRO A 117 -30.51 -17.23 21.88
N GLU A 118 -29.75 -17.43 22.97
CA GLU A 118 -29.91 -18.62 23.84
C GLU A 118 -31.18 -18.53 24.70
#